data_AF-A0A5S4G3W6-F1
#
_entry.id   AF-A0A5S4G3W6-F1
#
_cell.length_a   1.000
_cell.length_b   1.000
_cell.length_c   1.000
_cell.angle_alpha   90.00
_cell.angle_beta   90.00
_cell.angle_gamma   90.00
#
_symmetry.space_group_name_H-M   'P 1'
#
loop_
_entity.id
_entity.type
_entity.pdbx_description
1 polymer ?
#
loop_
_entity_poly.entity_id
_entity_poly.type
_entity_poly.pdbx_seq_one_letter_code
_entity_poly.pdbx_strand_id
1 'polypeptide(L)'
;MTLGIRYAARSDVGMLREGNEDSAYAGAHLLAVADGMGGHVGGEIASAAAIEALRALDKNLPATELLAALEHTVKTANDNLHRIVESDPALQGMGTTLTAMLWAGNQVALVHIGDSRAYLLRDGSLFQITHDHTLVQSLVDEGRISPDEAASHPQRSLLLRALDGRGEVDPDLSLREAVVGDRYLLCSDGLSGVVTAETIFQVLTDVDDPEQAVRQLIDLANRGGGPDNITCVVADVVDLERQPPTGGPGHAVGAAANASPPEPPGGGPGANTTVADTPAGRAAQLRDTRPQPPVAVDERPPPPAPAPMGDPMGGPPPPGTIQQAPMERPRRGGARRWTWLIVVAGVVVVGVVAGGFVLLQNVRNGYYIGATGDTVVLYRGTPQEVPGLDLSRPASKQPEPKIQVSDLPEDIQQRVRSTYTVDGPKDWKKLTDVVCKYTLVQAGGKVAIVRGKGQQNCQETKIVTSEVLLSELPRSDATEITKGTPPVIGRAAAQSALQALEKRRDQCTDNAAGKPKDCPSSGGSS
;
A
#
# COMPACT_ATOMS: atom_id res chain seq x y z
N MET A 1 -22.89 -26.87 8.72
CA MET A 1 -22.34 -25.51 8.65
C MET A 1 -22.59 -24.98 7.27
N THR A 2 -23.73 -24.32 7.09
CA THR A 2 -24.04 -23.51 5.93
C THR A 2 -23.38 -22.15 6.10
N LEU A 3 -22.33 -21.90 5.33
CA LEU A 3 -21.65 -20.61 5.29
C LEU A 3 -22.45 -19.59 4.49
N GLY A 4 -22.38 -18.34 4.91
CA GLY A 4 -22.84 -17.19 4.14
C GLY A 4 -22.19 -15.91 4.62
N ILE A 5 -22.66 -14.78 4.11
CA ILE A 5 -22.04 -13.50 4.37
C ILE A 5 -23.05 -12.48 4.91
N ARG A 6 -22.61 -11.70 5.90
CA ARG A 6 -23.25 -10.46 6.33
C ARG A 6 -22.45 -9.30 5.76
N TYR A 7 -23.10 -8.42 5.01
CA TYR A 7 -22.39 -7.41 4.24
C TYR A 7 -23.04 -6.04 4.35
N ALA A 8 -22.25 -5.01 4.05
CA ALA A 8 -22.70 -3.65 3.82
C ALA A 8 -21.89 -3.02 2.69
N ALA A 9 -22.55 -2.21 1.86
CA ALA A 9 -21.91 -1.43 0.82
C ALA A 9 -22.22 0.05 1.03
N ARG A 10 -21.25 0.92 0.76
CA ARG A 10 -21.49 2.35 0.73
C ARG A 10 -20.56 3.01 -0.28
N SER A 11 -21.08 4.06 -0.90
CA SER A 11 -20.36 4.89 -1.87
C SER A 11 -20.63 6.35 -1.55
N ASP A 12 -19.61 7.19 -1.71
CA ASP A 12 -19.62 8.62 -1.43
C ASP A 12 -18.90 9.36 -2.57
N VAL A 13 -19.41 10.52 -2.96
CA VAL A 13 -18.81 11.34 -4.04
C VAL A 13 -17.42 11.84 -3.65
N GLY A 14 -17.12 11.92 -2.35
CA GLY A 14 -15.95 12.62 -1.86
C GLY A 14 -16.17 14.13 -1.81
N MET A 15 -15.07 14.87 -1.62
CA MET A 15 -15.09 16.31 -1.37
C MET A 15 -14.71 17.14 -2.59
N LEU A 16 -14.02 16.55 -3.57
CA LEU A 16 -13.45 17.27 -4.72
C LEU A 16 -14.13 16.95 -6.06
N ARG A 17 -14.87 15.83 -6.17
CA ARG A 17 -15.56 15.43 -7.41
C ARG A 17 -16.97 16.03 -7.46
N GLU A 18 -17.48 16.26 -8.68
CA GLU A 18 -18.84 16.79 -8.90
C GLU A 18 -19.91 15.68 -8.98
N GLY A 19 -19.50 14.46 -9.31
CA GLY A 19 -20.35 13.29 -9.49
C GLY A 19 -19.66 12.03 -8.99
N ASN A 20 -20.42 10.94 -8.94
CA ASN A 20 -19.92 9.64 -8.51
C ASN A 20 -19.81 8.70 -9.69
N GLU A 21 -18.59 8.36 -10.07
CA GLU A 21 -18.27 7.44 -11.16
C GLU A 21 -18.01 6.02 -10.64
N ASP A 22 -17.93 5.83 -9.32
CA ASP A 22 -17.86 4.50 -8.73
C ASP A 22 -19.22 3.80 -8.72
N SER A 23 -19.19 2.47 -8.83
CA SER A 23 -20.33 1.60 -8.61
C SER A 23 -19.94 0.41 -7.75
N ALA A 24 -20.86 -0.07 -6.92
CA ALA A 24 -20.67 -1.32 -6.20
C ALA A 24 -21.99 -2.08 -6.03
N TYR A 25 -21.88 -3.39 -5.83
CA TYR A 25 -23.00 -4.28 -5.51
C TYR A 25 -22.64 -5.17 -4.33
N ALA A 26 -23.59 -5.37 -3.44
CA ALA A 26 -23.46 -6.35 -2.37
C ALA A 26 -24.74 -7.17 -2.24
N GLY A 27 -24.57 -8.49 -2.36
CA GLY A 27 -25.61 -9.50 -2.34
C GLY A 27 -25.20 -10.73 -1.53
N ALA A 28 -26.08 -11.73 -1.49
CA ALA A 28 -25.88 -12.93 -0.67
C ALA A 28 -24.75 -13.84 -1.19
N HIS A 29 -24.46 -13.77 -2.49
CA HIS A 29 -23.46 -14.56 -3.17
C HIS A 29 -22.40 -13.72 -3.87
N LEU A 30 -22.68 -12.45 -4.18
CA LEU A 30 -21.81 -11.58 -4.97
C LEU A 30 -21.49 -10.27 -4.25
N LEU A 31 -20.22 -9.91 -4.20
CA LEU A 31 -19.74 -8.57 -3.88
C LEU A 31 -18.94 -8.03 -5.06
N ALA A 32 -19.11 -6.77 -5.43
CA ALA A 32 -18.36 -6.15 -6.51
C ALA A 32 -18.16 -4.65 -6.28
N VAL A 33 -17.00 -4.14 -6.68
CA VAL A 33 -16.67 -2.71 -6.75
C VAL A 33 -16.06 -2.43 -8.13
N ALA A 34 -16.45 -1.32 -8.73
CA ALA A 34 -15.98 -0.85 -10.01
C ALA A 34 -15.77 0.67 -9.93
N ASP A 35 -14.56 1.13 -10.23
CA ASP A 35 -14.17 2.53 -10.25
C ASP A 35 -14.15 3.01 -11.70
N GLY A 36 -15.11 3.88 -12.02
CA GLY A 36 -15.36 4.36 -13.37
C GLY A 36 -14.44 5.51 -13.72
N MET A 37 -13.80 5.41 -14.88
CA MET A 37 -12.96 6.46 -15.43
C MET A 37 -13.42 6.85 -16.83
N GLY A 38 -13.32 8.13 -17.15
CA GLY A 38 -13.69 8.67 -18.44
C GLY A 38 -13.82 10.18 -18.35
N GLY A 39 -13.86 10.87 -19.49
CA GLY A 39 -14.19 12.29 -19.53
C GLY A 39 -15.67 12.54 -19.13
N HIS A 40 -16.28 13.59 -19.68
CA HIS A 40 -17.71 13.91 -19.41
C HIS A 40 -18.60 12.65 -19.45
N VAL A 41 -19.10 12.24 -18.27
CA VAL A 41 -20.12 11.18 -18.03
C VAL A 41 -19.69 9.73 -18.39
N GLY A 42 -18.47 9.52 -18.90
CA GLY A 42 -18.03 8.19 -19.34
C GLY A 42 -17.82 7.18 -18.20
N GLY A 43 -17.26 7.64 -17.07
CA GLY A 43 -16.94 6.78 -15.94
C GLY A 43 -18.18 6.16 -15.28
N GLU A 44 -19.21 6.99 -15.02
CA GLU A 44 -20.46 6.52 -14.40
C GLU A 44 -21.17 5.43 -15.23
N ILE A 45 -21.16 5.57 -16.56
CA ILE A 45 -21.78 4.59 -17.46
C ILE A 45 -20.97 3.29 -17.45
N ALA A 46 -19.64 3.40 -17.49
CA ALA A 46 -18.75 2.25 -17.55
C ALA A 46 -18.85 1.38 -16.28
N SER A 47 -18.73 1.99 -15.10
CA SER A 47 -18.79 1.25 -13.83
C SER A 47 -20.17 0.66 -13.58
N ALA A 48 -21.25 1.40 -13.90
CA ALA A 48 -22.61 0.91 -13.73
C ALA A 48 -22.92 -0.28 -14.66
N ALA A 49 -22.47 -0.22 -15.92
CA ALA A 49 -22.65 -1.31 -16.87
C ALA A 49 -21.89 -2.58 -16.44
N ALA A 50 -20.69 -2.44 -15.88
CA ALA A 50 -19.91 -3.57 -15.35
C ALA A 50 -20.61 -4.22 -14.15
N ILE A 51 -21.07 -3.43 -13.17
CA ILE A 51 -21.78 -3.96 -12.00
C ILE A 51 -23.11 -4.63 -12.38
N GLU A 52 -23.88 -4.04 -13.30
CA GLU A 52 -25.14 -4.62 -13.74
C GLU A 52 -24.93 -5.95 -14.47
N ALA A 53 -23.87 -6.10 -15.27
CA ALA A 53 -23.52 -7.39 -15.88
C ALA A 53 -23.26 -8.47 -14.82
N LEU A 54 -22.54 -8.13 -13.74
CA LEU A 54 -22.22 -9.07 -12.67
C LEU A 54 -23.41 -9.44 -11.80
N ARG A 55 -24.37 -8.53 -11.62
CA ARG A 55 -25.55 -8.73 -10.74
C ARG A 55 -26.29 -10.05 -10.98
N ALA A 56 -26.34 -10.52 -12.23
CA ALA A 56 -26.96 -11.80 -12.60
C ALA A 56 -26.29 -13.05 -12.00
N LEU A 57 -25.08 -12.89 -11.45
CA LEU A 57 -24.33 -13.93 -10.73
C LEU A 57 -24.68 -14.03 -9.24
N ASP A 58 -25.48 -13.10 -8.68
CA ASP A 58 -25.90 -13.14 -7.27
C ASP A 58 -26.97 -14.21 -7.02
N LYS A 59 -26.59 -15.47 -7.22
CA LYS A 59 -27.41 -16.66 -7.08
C LYS A 59 -26.53 -17.83 -6.66
N ASN A 60 -27.16 -18.87 -6.15
CA ASN A 60 -26.43 -20.07 -5.77
C ASN A 60 -25.91 -20.79 -7.03
N LEU A 61 -24.59 -20.86 -7.17
CA LEU A 61 -23.89 -21.55 -8.25
C LEU A 61 -23.05 -22.70 -7.69
N PRO A 62 -22.81 -23.78 -8.47
CA PRO A 62 -21.85 -24.80 -8.10
C PRO A 62 -20.43 -24.22 -8.01
N ALA A 63 -19.67 -24.69 -7.01
CA ALA A 63 -18.29 -24.25 -6.77
C ALA A 63 -17.39 -24.40 -8.02
N THR A 64 -17.61 -25.45 -8.82
CA THR A 64 -16.86 -25.75 -10.05
C THR A 64 -17.11 -24.76 -11.19
N GLU A 65 -18.21 -23.99 -11.13
CA GLU A 65 -18.61 -23.05 -12.18
C GLU A 65 -18.19 -21.61 -11.88
N LEU A 66 -17.77 -21.31 -10.64
CA LEU A 66 -17.53 -19.94 -10.17
C LEU A 66 -16.55 -19.15 -11.06
N LEU A 67 -15.37 -19.72 -11.33
CA LEU A 67 -14.33 -19.04 -12.12
C LEU A 67 -14.80 -18.81 -13.55
N ALA A 68 -15.36 -19.82 -14.20
CA ALA A 68 -15.87 -19.73 -15.57
C ALA A 68 -17.02 -18.72 -15.68
N ALA A 69 -17.91 -18.66 -14.68
CA ALA A 69 -19.01 -17.71 -14.63
C ALA A 69 -18.52 -16.26 -14.46
N LEU A 70 -17.49 -16.02 -13.64
CA LEU A 70 -16.86 -14.71 -13.52
C LEU A 70 -16.14 -14.32 -14.82
N GLU A 71 -15.28 -15.18 -15.36
CA GLU A 71 -14.54 -14.92 -16.60
C GLU A 71 -15.47 -14.57 -17.76
N HIS A 72 -16.50 -15.40 -17.98
CA HIS A 72 -17.50 -15.15 -19.03
C HIS A 72 -18.24 -13.84 -18.83
N THR A 73 -18.64 -13.53 -17.58
CA THR A 73 -19.38 -12.31 -17.28
C THR A 73 -18.52 -11.05 -17.41
N VAL A 74 -17.23 -11.11 -17.04
CA VAL A 74 -16.29 -10.00 -17.25
C VAL A 74 -16.08 -9.75 -18.74
N LYS A 75 -15.92 -10.80 -19.54
CA LYS A 75 -15.84 -10.68 -21.01
C LYS A 75 -17.11 -10.05 -21.59
N THR A 76 -18.28 -10.52 -21.14
CA THR A 76 -19.58 -9.95 -21.53
C THR A 76 -19.68 -8.47 -21.13
N ALA A 77 -19.22 -8.10 -19.94
CA ALA A 77 -19.19 -6.71 -19.50
C ALA A 77 -18.32 -5.85 -20.42
N ASN A 78 -17.13 -6.33 -20.79
CA ASN A 78 -16.26 -5.62 -21.74
C ASN A 78 -16.89 -5.49 -23.13
N ASP A 79 -17.53 -6.56 -23.64
CA ASP A 79 -18.24 -6.53 -24.92
C ASP A 79 -19.44 -5.56 -24.88
N ASN A 80 -20.09 -5.41 -23.73
CA ASN A 80 -21.14 -4.42 -23.53
C ASN A 80 -20.57 -2.99 -23.58
N LEU A 81 -19.44 -2.73 -22.92
CA LEU A 81 -18.75 -1.44 -22.99
C LEU A 81 -18.33 -1.11 -24.43
N HIS A 82 -17.81 -2.10 -25.17
CA HIS A 82 -17.47 -1.94 -26.58
C HIS A 82 -18.66 -1.42 -27.40
N ARG A 83 -19.83 -2.06 -27.24
CA ARG A 83 -21.06 -1.67 -27.94
C ARG A 83 -21.56 -0.29 -27.55
N ILE A 84 -21.41 0.10 -26.28
CA ILE A 84 -21.76 1.45 -25.82
C ILE A 84 -20.86 2.49 -26.51
N VAL A 85 -19.54 2.27 -26.51
CA VAL A 85 -18.57 3.17 -27.18
C VAL A 85 -18.78 3.23 -28.70
N GLU A 86 -19.16 2.10 -29.32
CA GLU A 86 -19.48 2.06 -30.75
C GLU A 86 -20.74 2.87 -31.08
N SER A 87 -21.75 2.83 -30.19
CA SER A 87 -23.00 3.58 -30.36
C SER A 87 -22.88 5.08 -30.11
N ASP A 88 -21.98 5.49 -29.22
CA ASP A 88 -21.68 6.89 -28.93
C ASP A 88 -20.16 7.14 -28.87
N PRO A 89 -19.56 7.61 -29.98
CA PRO A 89 -18.14 7.94 -30.02
C PRO A 89 -17.70 9.04 -29.03
N ALA A 90 -18.62 9.81 -28.44
CA ALA A 90 -18.28 10.78 -27.40
C ALA A 90 -17.82 10.09 -26.10
N LEU A 91 -18.17 8.80 -25.91
CA LEU A 91 -17.74 7.97 -24.79
C LEU A 91 -16.38 7.29 -25.02
N GLN A 92 -15.67 7.65 -26.10
CA GLN A 92 -14.32 7.14 -26.35
C GLN A 92 -13.38 7.43 -25.17
N GLY A 93 -12.72 6.38 -24.69
CA GLY A 93 -11.82 6.46 -23.55
C GLY A 93 -12.51 6.28 -22.19
N MET A 94 -13.82 5.98 -22.15
CA MET A 94 -14.43 5.46 -20.94
C MET A 94 -13.86 4.07 -20.60
N GLY A 95 -13.82 3.77 -19.31
CA GLY A 95 -13.49 2.45 -18.79
C GLY A 95 -13.77 2.36 -17.31
N THR A 96 -13.54 1.20 -16.73
CA THR A 96 -13.73 0.98 -15.30
C THR A 96 -12.77 -0.08 -14.79
N THR A 97 -12.36 0.03 -13.54
CA THR A 97 -11.83 -1.12 -12.81
C THR A 97 -12.96 -2.11 -12.52
N LEU A 98 -12.60 -3.33 -12.12
CA LEU A 98 -13.54 -4.28 -11.57
C LEU A 98 -12.84 -5.22 -10.59
N THR A 99 -13.32 -5.25 -9.35
CA THR A 99 -12.94 -6.23 -8.34
C THR A 99 -14.21 -6.87 -7.81
N ALA A 100 -14.35 -8.19 -7.94
CA ALA A 100 -15.54 -8.91 -7.50
C ALA A 100 -15.24 -10.27 -6.88
N MET A 101 -16.08 -10.66 -5.93
CA MET A 101 -15.98 -11.92 -5.21
C MET A 101 -17.33 -12.65 -5.27
N LEU A 102 -17.30 -13.95 -5.59
CA LEU A 102 -18.48 -14.79 -5.79
C LEU A 102 -18.40 -16.05 -4.94
N TRP A 103 -19.44 -16.32 -4.13
CA TRP A 103 -19.49 -17.38 -3.13
C TRP A 103 -20.30 -18.60 -3.57
N ALA A 104 -19.73 -19.79 -3.34
CA ALA A 104 -20.46 -21.05 -3.27
C ALA A 104 -20.02 -21.85 -2.03
N GLY A 105 -20.84 -21.81 -0.97
CA GLY A 105 -20.49 -22.45 0.30
C GLY A 105 -19.23 -21.84 0.91
N ASN A 106 -18.18 -22.65 1.10
CA ASN A 106 -16.86 -22.20 1.60
C ASN A 106 -15.92 -21.76 0.48
N GLN A 107 -16.29 -21.88 -0.80
CA GLN A 107 -15.43 -21.44 -1.90
C GLN A 107 -15.79 -20.04 -2.36
N VAL A 108 -14.76 -19.24 -2.61
CA VAL A 108 -14.89 -17.88 -3.10
C VAL A 108 -14.00 -17.69 -4.32
N ALA A 109 -14.60 -17.35 -5.45
CA ALA A 109 -13.85 -16.92 -6.62
C ALA A 109 -13.69 -15.40 -6.58
N LEU A 110 -12.47 -14.93 -6.82
CA LEU A 110 -12.09 -13.52 -6.92
C LEU A 110 -11.71 -13.23 -8.37
N VAL A 111 -12.27 -12.17 -8.94
CA VAL A 111 -11.84 -11.58 -10.21
C VAL A 111 -11.39 -10.14 -9.97
N HIS A 112 -10.29 -9.74 -10.62
CA HIS A 112 -9.71 -8.41 -10.44
C HIS A 112 -9.10 -7.86 -11.73
N ILE A 113 -9.41 -6.61 -12.03
CA ILE A 113 -8.73 -5.81 -13.04
C ILE A 113 -8.77 -4.31 -12.65
N GLY A 114 -7.59 -3.70 -12.51
CA GLY A 114 -7.46 -2.27 -12.19
C GLY A 114 -6.68 -2.09 -10.90
N ASP A 115 -6.97 -1.04 -10.14
CA ASP A 115 -6.31 -0.73 -8.87
C ASP A 115 -7.27 -0.64 -7.68
N SER A 116 -8.56 -0.93 -7.89
CA SER A 116 -9.48 -1.20 -6.79
C SER A 116 -9.07 -2.47 -6.05
N ARG A 117 -9.08 -2.45 -4.72
CA ARG A 117 -8.43 -3.49 -3.92
C ARG A 117 -9.43 -4.38 -3.21
N ALA A 118 -9.04 -5.64 -2.99
CA ALA A 118 -9.68 -6.49 -2.00
C ALA A 118 -8.69 -6.87 -0.89
N TYR A 119 -9.20 -6.88 0.35
CA TYR A 119 -8.48 -7.27 1.56
C TYR A 119 -9.20 -8.40 2.28
N LEU A 120 -8.43 -9.24 2.96
CA LEU A 120 -8.89 -10.27 3.89
C LEU A 120 -8.29 -9.99 5.27
N LEU A 121 -9.15 -9.83 6.27
CA LEU A 121 -8.80 -9.88 7.68
C LEU A 121 -9.06 -11.30 8.20
N ARG A 122 -7.98 -11.99 8.59
CA ARG A 122 -8.01 -13.34 9.14
C ARG A 122 -6.96 -13.46 10.24
N ASP A 123 -7.31 -14.12 11.35
CA ASP A 123 -6.40 -14.40 12.46
C ASP A 123 -5.65 -13.15 12.98
N GLY A 124 -6.34 -12.00 13.00
CA GLY A 124 -5.79 -10.73 13.47
C GLY A 124 -4.76 -10.09 12.54
N SER A 125 -4.70 -10.49 11.27
CA SER A 125 -3.83 -9.91 10.23
C SER A 125 -4.63 -9.49 9.00
N LEU A 126 -4.28 -8.34 8.42
CA LEU A 126 -4.86 -7.85 7.16
C LEU A 126 -3.96 -8.22 5.99
N PHE A 127 -4.54 -8.83 4.96
CA PHE A 127 -3.86 -9.22 3.73
C PHE A 127 -4.53 -8.54 2.54
N GLN A 128 -3.77 -7.83 1.71
CA GLN A 128 -4.24 -7.46 0.39
C GLN A 128 -4.24 -8.71 -0.49
N ILE A 129 -5.38 -9.05 -1.09
CA ILE A 129 -5.57 -10.28 -1.87
C ILE A 129 -5.67 -10.04 -3.37
N THR A 130 -5.63 -8.77 -3.80
CA THR A 130 -5.50 -8.31 -5.18
C THR A 130 -4.14 -7.67 -5.42
N HIS A 131 -3.70 -7.61 -6.68
CA HIS A 131 -2.45 -6.99 -7.08
C HIS A 131 -2.74 -5.86 -8.07
N ASP A 132 -2.39 -4.63 -7.73
CA ASP A 132 -2.80 -3.45 -8.51
C ASP A 132 -2.22 -3.47 -9.93
N HIS A 133 -3.06 -3.21 -10.93
CA HIS A 133 -2.64 -3.07 -12.32
C HIS A 133 -2.24 -1.63 -12.66
N THR A 134 -1.37 -1.03 -11.85
CA THR A 134 -0.83 0.33 -12.06
C THR A 134 0.61 0.32 -12.55
N LEU A 135 1.03 1.40 -13.21
CA LEU A 135 2.43 1.58 -13.62
C LEU A 135 3.39 1.45 -12.43
N VAL A 136 3.04 2.06 -11.30
CA VAL A 136 3.92 2.06 -10.12
C VAL A 136 4.03 0.68 -9.51
N GLN A 137 2.96 -0.13 -9.53
CA GLN A 137 3.03 -1.51 -9.07
C GLN A 137 3.98 -2.33 -9.95
N SER A 138 3.92 -2.18 -11.28
CA SER A 138 4.89 -2.84 -12.17
C SER A 138 6.33 -2.40 -11.91
N LEU A 139 6.57 -1.11 -11.63
CA LEU A 139 7.90 -0.62 -11.27
C LEU A 139 8.39 -1.20 -9.93
N VAL A 140 7.50 -1.42 -8.97
CA VAL A 140 7.81 -2.10 -7.70
C VAL A 140 8.15 -3.56 -7.94
N ASP A 141 7.36 -4.26 -8.75
CA ASP A 141 7.57 -5.67 -9.07
C ASP A 141 8.90 -5.89 -9.81
N GLU A 142 9.28 -4.95 -10.68
CA GLU A 142 10.58 -4.92 -11.36
C GLU A 142 11.75 -4.52 -10.44
N GLY A 143 11.49 -4.13 -9.19
CA GLY A 143 12.49 -3.65 -8.24
C GLY A 143 13.11 -2.30 -8.61
N ARG A 144 12.44 -1.51 -9.47
CA ARG A 144 12.92 -0.21 -9.94
C ARG A 144 12.60 0.93 -8.98
N ILE A 145 11.52 0.79 -8.22
CA ILE A 145 11.15 1.67 -7.11
C ILE A 145 10.74 0.82 -5.91
N SER A 146 10.84 1.39 -4.72
CA SER A 146 10.31 0.81 -3.50
C SER A 146 8.79 1.03 -3.36
N PRO A 147 8.08 0.24 -2.55
CA PRO A 147 6.66 0.47 -2.24
C PRO A 147 6.38 1.87 -1.67
N ASP A 148 7.29 2.40 -0.85
CA ASP A 148 7.15 3.75 -0.28
C ASP A 148 7.28 4.85 -1.35
N GLU A 149 8.18 4.67 -2.32
CA GLU A 149 8.30 5.58 -3.47
C GLU A 149 7.05 5.53 -4.35
N ALA A 150 6.47 4.35 -4.57
CA ALA A 150 5.25 4.18 -5.36
C ALA A 150 4.07 5.02 -4.83
N ALA A 151 3.89 5.10 -3.50
CA ALA A 151 2.81 5.86 -2.87
C ALA A 151 2.89 7.38 -3.16
N SER A 152 4.11 7.91 -3.31
CA SER A 152 4.34 9.33 -3.59
C SER A 152 4.57 9.66 -5.07
N HIS A 153 4.56 8.64 -5.94
CA HIS A 153 4.90 8.79 -7.34
C HIS A 153 3.83 9.65 -8.09
N PRO A 154 4.23 10.57 -8.98
CA PRO A 154 3.29 11.43 -9.71
C PRO A 154 2.30 10.68 -10.61
N GLN A 155 2.67 9.47 -11.06
CA GLN A 155 1.85 8.62 -11.93
C GLN A 155 1.31 7.38 -11.19
N ARG A 156 1.06 7.47 -9.87
CA ARG A 156 0.58 6.34 -9.07
C ARG A 156 -0.78 5.78 -9.51
N SER A 157 -1.67 6.64 -9.99
CA SER A 157 -3.00 6.28 -10.48
C SER A 157 -3.03 5.96 -11.99
N LEU A 158 -1.87 5.77 -12.63
CA LEU A 158 -1.83 5.39 -14.04
C LEU A 158 -2.08 3.89 -14.20
N LEU A 159 -3.29 3.54 -14.62
CA LEU A 159 -3.71 2.16 -14.90
C LEU A 159 -3.05 1.60 -16.16
N LEU A 160 -2.65 0.33 -16.08
CA LEU A 160 -2.16 -0.49 -17.20
C LEU A 160 -3.22 -1.45 -17.73
N ARG A 161 -4.17 -1.86 -16.89
CA ARG A 161 -5.28 -2.76 -17.26
C ARG A 161 -6.59 -2.25 -16.66
N ALA A 162 -7.64 -2.22 -17.46
CA ALA A 162 -9.00 -1.88 -17.07
C ALA A 162 -10.00 -2.47 -18.08
N LEU A 163 -11.29 -2.40 -17.77
CA LEU A 163 -12.36 -2.68 -18.72
C LEU A 163 -12.68 -1.41 -19.51
N ASP A 164 -12.20 -1.30 -20.74
CA ASP A 164 -12.40 -0.10 -21.59
C ASP A 164 -13.15 -0.42 -22.89
N GLY A 165 -13.67 -1.64 -23.04
CA GLY A 165 -14.34 -2.10 -24.23
C GLY A 165 -13.41 -2.29 -25.43
N ARG A 166 -12.09 -2.35 -25.24
CA ARG A 166 -11.12 -2.56 -26.32
C ARG A 166 -10.41 -3.89 -26.17
N GLY A 167 -10.28 -4.60 -27.28
CA GLY A 167 -9.49 -5.82 -27.37
C GLY A 167 -9.98 -6.94 -26.45
N GLU A 168 -9.10 -7.90 -26.22
CA GLU A 168 -9.34 -9.01 -25.30
C GLU A 168 -8.96 -8.59 -23.88
N VAL A 169 -9.82 -8.88 -22.92
CA VAL A 169 -9.58 -8.65 -21.50
C VAL A 169 -9.09 -9.94 -20.87
N ASP A 170 -7.96 -9.83 -20.20
CA ASP A 170 -7.43 -10.85 -19.31
C ASP A 170 -7.57 -10.31 -17.88
N PRO A 171 -8.48 -10.79 -17.03
CA PRO A 171 -8.56 -10.39 -15.63
C PRO A 171 -7.84 -11.41 -14.73
N ASP A 172 -7.35 -10.95 -13.59
CA ASP A 172 -6.75 -11.84 -12.60
C ASP A 172 -7.84 -12.65 -11.90
N LEU A 173 -7.75 -13.98 -11.97
CA LEU A 173 -8.74 -14.91 -11.42
C LEU A 173 -8.10 -15.82 -10.38
N SER A 174 -8.74 -15.96 -9.22
CA SER A 174 -8.27 -16.87 -8.16
C SER A 174 -9.43 -17.52 -7.40
N LEU A 175 -9.25 -18.78 -6.99
CA LEU A 175 -10.17 -19.48 -6.10
C LEU A 175 -9.58 -19.51 -4.69
N ARG A 176 -10.41 -19.22 -3.70
CA ARG A 176 -10.04 -19.11 -2.29
C ARG A 176 -11.04 -19.87 -1.42
N GLU A 177 -10.61 -20.20 -0.21
CA GLU A 177 -11.46 -20.79 0.82
C GLU A 177 -11.81 -19.75 1.88
N ALA A 178 -13.12 -19.59 2.13
CA ALA A 178 -13.70 -18.78 3.18
C ALA A 178 -13.94 -19.60 4.44
N VAL A 179 -13.58 -19.03 5.58
CA VAL A 179 -13.71 -19.60 6.91
C VAL A 179 -14.58 -18.67 7.76
N VAL A 180 -15.39 -19.24 8.65
CA VAL A 180 -16.19 -18.45 9.60
C VAL A 180 -15.27 -17.51 10.40
N GLY A 181 -15.63 -16.23 10.47
CA GLY A 181 -14.85 -15.20 11.14
C GLY A 181 -13.93 -14.41 10.19
N ASP A 182 -13.79 -14.81 8.93
CA ASP A 182 -13.16 -13.97 7.92
C ASP A 182 -13.95 -12.70 7.70
N ARG A 183 -13.22 -11.61 7.49
CA ARG A 183 -13.79 -10.34 7.05
C ARG A 183 -13.11 -9.87 5.77
N TYR A 184 -13.91 -9.62 4.75
CA TYR A 184 -13.46 -9.10 3.46
C TYR A 184 -13.80 -7.61 3.35
N LEU A 185 -12.92 -6.87 2.69
CA LEU A 185 -13.13 -5.49 2.27
C LEU A 185 -12.81 -5.38 0.78
N LEU A 186 -13.74 -4.87 -0.02
CA LEU A 186 -13.48 -4.40 -1.39
C LEU A 186 -13.56 -2.88 -1.38
N CYS A 187 -12.66 -2.17 -2.06
CA CYS A 187 -12.71 -0.71 -2.14
C CYS A 187 -12.12 -0.13 -3.43
N SER A 188 -12.60 1.05 -3.84
CA SER A 188 -11.98 1.88 -4.87
C SER A 188 -10.70 2.54 -4.34
N ASP A 189 -9.91 3.13 -5.25
CA ASP A 189 -8.65 3.77 -4.88
C ASP A 189 -8.87 5.03 -4.02
N GLY A 190 -10.04 5.65 -4.08
CA GLY A 190 -10.42 6.78 -3.24
C GLY A 190 -10.44 6.46 -1.75
N LEU A 191 -10.57 5.18 -1.35
CA LEU A 191 -10.31 4.77 0.03
C LEU A 191 -8.80 4.58 0.27
N SER A 192 -8.18 3.66 -0.47
CA SER A 192 -6.79 3.21 -0.20
C SER A 192 -5.71 4.23 -0.56
N GLY A 193 -6.05 5.26 -1.33
CA GLY A 193 -5.17 6.36 -1.71
C GLY A 193 -4.98 7.39 -0.60
N VAL A 194 -5.91 7.47 0.37
CA VAL A 194 -5.84 8.43 1.49
C VAL A 194 -5.91 7.78 2.88
N VAL A 195 -6.48 6.57 2.99
CA VAL A 195 -6.52 5.81 4.24
C VAL A 195 -5.47 4.69 4.20
N THR A 196 -4.56 4.69 5.16
CA THR A 196 -3.47 3.70 5.20
C THR A 196 -3.98 2.30 5.56
N ALA A 197 -3.22 1.26 5.18
CA ALA A 197 -3.54 -0.12 5.49
C ALA A 197 -3.64 -0.38 7.01
N GLU A 198 -2.84 0.31 7.83
CA GLU A 198 -2.91 0.21 9.30
C GLU A 198 -4.23 0.79 9.84
N THR A 199 -4.70 1.89 9.25
CA THR A 199 -5.97 2.50 9.64
C THR A 199 -7.14 1.64 9.20
N ILE A 200 -7.09 1.09 7.99
CA ILE A 200 -8.07 0.10 7.49
C ILE A 200 -8.11 -1.11 8.44
N PHE A 201 -6.95 -1.66 8.82
CA PHE A 201 -6.84 -2.78 9.74
C PHE A 201 -7.49 -2.47 11.10
N GLN A 202 -7.23 -1.30 11.67
CA GLN A 202 -7.83 -0.87 12.94
C GLN A 202 -9.36 -0.83 12.83
N VAL A 203 -9.91 -0.19 11.81
CA VAL A 203 -11.37 -0.10 11.64
C VAL A 203 -12.00 -1.47 11.45
N LEU A 204 -11.42 -2.32 10.59
CA LEU A 204 -11.95 -3.67 10.36
C LEU A 204 -11.85 -4.58 11.59
N THR A 205 -10.93 -4.28 12.52
CA THR A 205 -10.76 -5.05 13.77
C THR A 205 -11.67 -4.55 14.90
N ASP A 206 -11.79 -3.23 15.05
CA ASP A 206 -12.47 -2.62 16.20
C ASP A 206 -13.98 -2.46 16.02
N VAL A 207 -14.48 -2.46 14.77
CA VAL A 207 -15.88 -2.19 14.44
C VAL A 207 -16.58 -3.46 13.98
N ASP A 208 -17.34 -4.11 14.87
CA ASP A 208 -17.99 -5.39 14.58
C ASP A 208 -19.06 -5.33 13.49
N ASP A 209 -19.74 -4.20 13.30
CA ASP A 209 -20.86 -4.07 12.37
C ASP A 209 -20.41 -3.58 10.98
N PRO A 210 -20.61 -4.35 9.87
CA PRO A 210 -20.19 -3.97 8.53
C PRO A 210 -20.72 -2.61 8.10
N GLU A 211 -21.96 -2.26 8.46
CA GLU A 211 -22.52 -0.95 8.12
C GLU A 211 -21.77 0.19 8.81
N GLN A 212 -21.40 0.02 10.08
CA GLN A 212 -20.60 1.02 10.78
C GLN A 212 -19.17 1.06 10.25
N ALA A 213 -18.60 -0.09 9.90
CA ALA A 213 -17.26 -0.17 9.32
C ALA A 213 -17.17 0.60 7.99
N VAL A 214 -18.08 0.36 7.03
CA VAL A 214 -18.08 1.11 5.76
C VAL A 214 -18.32 2.61 5.97
N ARG A 215 -19.18 2.99 6.94
CA ARG A 215 -19.38 4.41 7.27
C ARG A 215 -18.10 5.04 7.81
N GLN A 216 -17.44 4.38 8.76
CA GLN A 216 -16.22 4.90 9.38
C GLN A 216 -15.05 4.98 8.38
N LEU A 217 -14.91 4.00 7.49
CA LEU A 217 -13.90 4.03 6.42
C LEU A 217 -14.11 5.22 5.49
N ILE A 218 -15.35 5.46 5.04
CA ILE A 218 -15.68 6.62 4.21
C ILE A 218 -15.44 7.94 4.94
N ASP A 219 -15.84 8.03 6.21
CA ASP A 219 -15.62 9.23 7.01
C ASP A 219 -14.12 9.53 7.18
N LEU A 220 -13.29 8.50 7.34
CA LEU A 220 -11.83 8.65 7.41
C LEU A 220 -11.23 9.10 6.09
N ALA A 221 -11.68 8.54 4.96
CA ALA A 221 -11.23 8.97 3.64
C ALA A 221 -11.60 10.44 3.36
N ASN A 222 -12.82 10.83 3.72
CA ASN A 222 -13.28 12.21 3.63
C ASN A 222 -12.50 13.15 4.57
N ARG A 223 -12.13 12.72 5.78
CA ARG A 223 -11.23 13.48 6.67
C ARG A 223 -9.80 13.59 6.11
N GLY A 224 -9.37 12.61 5.32
CA GLY A 224 -8.13 12.64 4.54
C GLY A 224 -8.16 13.62 3.36
N GLY A 225 -9.28 14.32 3.15
CA GLY A 225 -9.48 15.33 2.11
C GLY A 225 -10.45 14.90 1.01
N GLY A 226 -10.84 13.62 0.96
CA GLY A 226 -11.79 13.08 -0.02
C GLY A 226 -11.49 13.51 -1.47
N PRO A 227 -10.28 13.23 -1.98
CA PRO A 227 -9.87 13.73 -3.30
C PRO A 227 -10.58 13.04 -4.46
N ASP A 228 -11.17 11.86 -4.21
CA ASP A 228 -11.85 11.04 -5.20
C ASP A 228 -13.19 10.49 -4.68
N ASN A 229 -13.94 9.80 -5.56
CA ASN A 229 -15.06 8.96 -5.19
C ASN A 229 -14.58 7.83 -4.27
N ILE A 230 -15.36 7.54 -3.22
CA ILE A 230 -14.97 6.58 -2.19
C ILE A 230 -16.05 5.52 -2.11
N THR A 231 -15.72 4.30 -2.51
CA THR A 231 -16.64 3.17 -2.49
C THR A 231 -16.02 1.99 -1.78
N CYS A 232 -16.76 1.38 -0.86
CA CYS A 232 -16.32 0.16 -0.22
C CYS A 232 -17.46 -0.78 0.17
N VAL A 233 -17.12 -2.06 0.22
CA VAL A 233 -18.00 -3.16 0.64
C VAL A 233 -17.28 -3.97 1.70
N VAL A 234 -17.90 -4.14 2.87
CA VAL A 234 -17.39 -5.00 3.95
C VAL A 234 -18.31 -6.20 4.08
N ALA A 235 -17.72 -7.40 4.21
CA ALA A 235 -18.47 -8.63 4.40
C ALA A 235 -17.83 -9.57 5.42
N ASP A 236 -18.64 -10.08 6.33
CA ASP A 236 -18.27 -11.06 7.35
C ASP A 236 -18.76 -12.44 6.95
N VAL A 237 -17.86 -13.42 6.99
CA VAL A 237 -18.23 -14.82 6.80
C VAL A 237 -18.79 -15.39 8.09
N VAL A 238 -20.05 -15.80 8.04
CA VAL A 238 -20.83 -16.26 9.20
C VAL A 238 -21.39 -17.66 8.96
N ASP A 239 -21.66 -18.37 10.06
CA ASP A 239 -22.44 -19.60 10.04
C ASP A 239 -23.93 -19.25 10.06
N LEU A 240 -24.62 -19.50 8.94
CA LEU A 240 -26.03 -19.13 8.74
C LEU A 240 -26.97 -19.87 9.70
N GLU A 241 -26.57 -21.01 10.26
CA GLU A 241 -27.34 -21.72 11.29
C GLU A 241 -27.35 -20.96 12.62
N ARG A 242 -26.32 -20.15 12.89
CA ARG A 242 -26.13 -19.41 14.15
C ARG A 242 -26.46 -17.93 14.03
N GLN A 243 -26.23 -17.36 12.86
CA GLN A 243 -26.46 -15.97 12.54
C GLN A 243 -27.23 -15.89 11.22
N PRO A 244 -28.58 -15.79 11.24
CA PRO A 244 -29.33 -15.64 10.01
C PRO A 244 -28.87 -14.38 9.27
N PRO A 245 -28.80 -14.42 7.93
CA PRO A 245 -28.28 -13.31 7.15
C PRO A 245 -29.16 -12.08 7.39
N THR A 246 -28.55 -10.97 7.80
CA THR A 246 -29.25 -9.72 8.12
C THR A 246 -29.52 -8.82 6.89
N GLY A 247 -29.24 -9.31 5.67
CA GLY A 247 -29.39 -8.53 4.44
C GLY A 247 -30.75 -8.70 3.78
N GLY A 248 -31.33 -7.59 3.31
CA GLY A 248 -32.41 -7.60 2.31
C GLY A 248 -31.91 -8.14 0.95
N PRO A 249 -32.71 -8.04 -0.13
CA PRO A 249 -32.21 -8.36 -1.47
C PRO A 249 -30.93 -7.56 -1.76
N GLY A 250 -30.01 -8.16 -2.52
CA GLY A 250 -28.76 -7.51 -2.88
C GLY A 250 -29.01 -6.14 -3.51
N HIS A 251 -28.15 -5.17 -3.19
CA HIS A 251 -28.34 -3.77 -3.53
C HIS A 251 -27.08 -3.18 -4.18
N ALA A 252 -27.31 -2.26 -5.11
CA ALA A 252 -26.26 -1.46 -5.72
C ALA A 252 -26.11 -0.11 -5.02
N VAL A 253 -24.90 0.43 -5.00
CA VAL A 253 -24.54 1.78 -4.52
C VAL A 253 -23.71 2.50 -5.58
N GLY A 254 -23.57 3.83 -5.45
CA GLY A 254 -22.83 4.65 -6.44
C GLY A 254 -23.66 4.90 -7.70
N ALA A 255 -23.01 5.00 -8.86
CA ALA A 255 -23.70 5.22 -10.14
C ALA A 255 -24.71 4.11 -10.46
N ALA A 256 -24.38 2.85 -10.16
CA ALA A 256 -25.27 1.71 -10.33
C ALA A 256 -26.57 1.75 -9.49
N ALA A 257 -26.63 2.57 -8.42
CA ALA A 257 -27.85 2.70 -7.62
C ALA A 257 -29.00 3.36 -8.40
N ASN A 258 -28.67 4.20 -9.38
CA ASN A 258 -29.64 4.95 -10.19
C ASN A 258 -29.92 4.31 -11.55
N ALA A 259 -29.18 3.24 -11.90
CA ALA A 259 -29.37 2.54 -13.16
C ALA A 259 -30.65 1.71 -13.11
N SER A 260 -31.67 2.14 -13.85
CA SER A 260 -32.72 1.20 -14.28
C SER A 260 -32.12 0.29 -15.35
N PRO A 261 -32.50 -1.01 -15.42
CA PRO A 261 -31.95 -1.94 -16.40
C PRO A 261 -32.11 -1.37 -17.82
N PRO A 262 -31.06 -1.33 -18.65
CA PRO A 262 -31.22 -0.95 -20.05
C PRO A 262 -32.10 -2.00 -20.72
N GLU A 263 -33.29 -1.60 -21.20
CA GLU A 263 -34.10 -2.48 -22.03
C GLU A 263 -33.30 -2.85 -23.29
N PRO A 264 -33.23 -4.15 -23.65
CA PRO A 264 -32.58 -4.56 -24.89
C PRO A 264 -33.28 -3.91 -26.09
N PRO A 265 -32.54 -3.53 -27.14
CA PRO A 265 -33.10 -2.83 -28.28
C PRO A 265 -33.96 -3.80 -29.10
N GLY A 266 -35.26 -3.82 -28.85
CA GLY A 266 -36.20 -4.64 -29.61
C GLY A 266 -37.63 -4.59 -29.08
N GLY A 267 -38.40 -3.56 -29.45
CA GLY A 267 -39.81 -3.52 -29.05
C GLY A 267 -40.67 -2.34 -29.49
N GLY A 268 -40.60 -1.87 -30.75
CA GLY A 268 -41.70 -1.11 -31.40
C GLY A 268 -42.09 0.27 -30.82
N PRO A 269 -42.84 1.11 -31.57
CA PRO A 269 -42.95 2.53 -31.27
C PRO A 269 -44.12 2.84 -30.32
N GLY A 270 -43.81 3.39 -29.15
CA GLY A 270 -44.77 4.16 -28.37
C GLY A 270 -44.65 4.02 -26.87
N ALA A 271 -43.78 4.82 -26.25
CA ALA A 271 -44.02 5.42 -24.94
C ALA A 271 -42.95 6.48 -24.65
N ASN A 272 -43.39 7.71 -24.43
CA ASN A 272 -42.59 8.74 -23.76
C ASN A 272 -42.30 8.32 -22.31
N THR A 273 -41.26 8.92 -21.72
CA THR A 273 -40.83 8.93 -20.29
C THR A 273 -39.78 7.86 -19.92
N THR A 274 -38.69 8.10 -19.18
CA THR A 274 -38.26 9.17 -18.25
C THR A 274 -36.72 9.35 -18.24
N VAL A 275 -36.20 10.48 -18.73
CA VAL A 275 -34.83 11.00 -18.40
C VAL A 275 -34.94 12.17 -17.40
N ALA A 276 -36.12 12.39 -16.82
CA ALA A 276 -36.49 13.68 -16.25
C ALA A 276 -36.37 13.83 -14.72
N ASP A 277 -35.93 12.81 -13.97
CA ASP A 277 -36.00 12.85 -12.50
C ASP A 277 -34.67 12.97 -11.75
N THR A 278 -33.59 13.37 -12.42
CA THR A 278 -32.38 13.83 -11.71
C THR A 278 -32.37 15.36 -11.56
N PRO A 279 -31.81 15.92 -10.47
CA PRO A 279 -31.56 17.36 -10.34
C PRO A 279 -30.77 17.93 -11.53
N ALA A 280 -29.84 17.13 -12.08
CA ALA A 280 -29.10 17.45 -13.30
C ALA A 280 -29.98 17.47 -14.55
N GLY A 281 -30.91 16.52 -14.70
CA GLY A 281 -31.89 16.49 -15.80
C GLY A 281 -32.82 17.70 -15.80
N ARG A 282 -33.24 18.18 -14.62
CA ARG A 282 -34.01 19.44 -14.47
C ARG A 282 -33.17 20.68 -14.80
N ALA A 283 -31.88 20.69 -14.48
CA ALA A 283 -30.98 21.80 -14.80
C ALA A 283 -30.68 21.90 -16.31
N ALA A 284 -30.62 20.78 -17.01
CA ALA A 284 -30.41 20.71 -18.46
C ALA A 284 -31.63 21.26 -19.25
N GLN A 285 -32.85 20.90 -18.84
CA GLN A 285 -34.08 21.36 -19.52
C GLN A 285 -34.33 22.88 -19.37
N LEU A 286 -33.80 23.51 -18.32
CA LEU A 286 -33.88 24.96 -18.13
C LEU A 286 -32.93 25.75 -19.05
N ARG A 287 -31.89 25.11 -19.62
CA ARG A 287 -30.99 25.76 -20.59
C ARG A 287 -31.57 25.80 -22.00
N ASP A 288 -32.49 24.90 -22.33
CA ASP A 288 -33.06 24.74 -23.68
C ASP A 288 -34.24 25.67 -24.02
N THR A 289 -34.69 26.52 -23.08
CA THR A 289 -35.84 27.43 -23.28
C THR A 289 -35.48 28.91 -23.40
N ARG A 290 -34.19 29.27 -23.53
CA ARG A 290 -33.77 30.66 -23.79
C ARG A 290 -33.29 30.80 -25.23
N PRO A 291 -33.94 31.64 -26.08
CA PRO A 291 -33.40 31.99 -27.38
C PRO A 291 -32.05 32.70 -27.19
N GLN A 292 -30.97 32.14 -27.72
CA GLN A 292 -29.72 32.87 -27.87
C GLN A 292 -29.88 33.93 -28.99
N PRO A 293 -29.38 35.17 -28.80
CA PRO A 293 -29.36 36.16 -29.88
C PRO A 293 -28.39 35.70 -31.00
N PRO A 294 -28.72 35.96 -32.28
CA PRO A 294 -27.91 35.48 -33.40
C PRO A 294 -26.54 36.16 -33.42
N VAL A 295 -25.49 35.35 -33.37
CA VAL A 295 -24.11 35.80 -33.62
C VAL A 295 -23.90 35.81 -35.14
N ALA A 296 -23.62 36.99 -35.69
CA ALA A 296 -23.26 37.16 -37.09
C ALA A 296 -21.93 36.46 -37.38
N VAL A 297 -21.94 35.60 -38.41
CA VAL A 297 -20.73 34.96 -38.95
C VAL A 297 -20.06 35.97 -39.86
N ASP A 298 -18.86 36.41 -39.50
CA ASP A 298 -18.04 37.30 -40.32
C ASP A 298 -17.41 36.50 -41.47
N GLU A 299 -17.88 36.76 -42.69
CA GLU A 299 -17.34 36.19 -43.93
C GLU A 299 -15.90 36.69 -44.15
N ARG A 300 -14.95 35.76 -44.20
CA ARG A 300 -13.59 36.07 -44.68
C ARG A 300 -13.65 36.48 -46.16
N PRO A 301 -13.02 37.60 -46.55
CA PRO A 301 -12.96 37.99 -47.96
C PRO A 301 -11.99 37.09 -48.75
N PRO A 302 -12.29 36.79 -50.03
CA PRO A 302 -11.44 35.96 -50.89
C PRO A 302 -10.14 36.69 -51.31
N PRO A 303 -9.08 35.96 -51.69
CA PRO A 303 -7.81 36.56 -52.08
C PRO A 303 -7.90 37.27 -53.45
N PRO A 304 -7.17 38.38 -53.66
CA PRO A 304 -7.20 39.11 -54.92
C PRO A 304 -6.34 38.45 -56.01
N ALA A 305 -6.81 38.56 -57.25
CA ALA A 305 -6.11 38.17 -58.47
C ALA A 305 -4.99 39.19 -58.87
N PRO A 306 -3.98 38.80 -59.66
CA PRO A 306 -2.83 39.64 -59.97
C PRO A 306 -3.07 40.55 -61.19
N ALA A 307 -2.54 41.78 -61.17
CA ALA A 307 -2.44 42.66 -62.33
C ALA A 307 -1.32 43.73 -62.10
N PRO A 308 -0.91 44.54 -63.10
CA PRO A 308 0.32 44.37 -63.88
C PRO A 308 1.32 45.55 -63.73
N MET A 309 2.44 45.46 -64.47
CA MET A 309 3.53 46.44 -64.57
C MET A 309 3.08 47.91 -64.83
N GLY A 310 3.82 48.85 -64.23
CA GLY A 310 3.89 50.25 -64.65
C GLY A 310 4.47 51.20 -63.58
N ASP A 311 5.71 51.66 -63.79
CA ASP A 311 6.34 52.86 -63.18
C ASP A 311 5.51 54.14 -63.45
N PRO A 312 5.62 55.28 -62.70
CA PRO A 312 6.88 55.85 -62.19
C PRO A 312 6.82 56.61 -60.84
N MET A 313 7.99 56.89 -60.26
CA MET A 313 8.17 57.92 -59.21
C MET A 313 9.34 58.84 -59.56
N GLY A 314 9.12 60.15 -59.48
CA GLY A 314 10.18 61.16 -59.51
C GLY A 314 9.65 62.57 -59.23
N GLY A 315 9.90 63.09 -58.02
CA GLY A 315 9.80 64.52 -57.71
C GLY A 315 9.30 64.88 -56.29
N PRO A 316 10.13 65.54 -55.44
CA PRO A 316 9.74 66.17 -54.16
C PRO A 316 9.77 67.73 -54.25
N PRO A 317 9.68 68.55 -53.15
CA PRO A 317 8.73 68.74 -52.02
C PRO A 317 8.24 70.25 -51.98
N PRO A 318 8.14 71.00 -50.83
CA PRO A 318 7.21 71.12 -49.66
C PRO A 318 6.45 72.51 -49.65
N PRO A 319 6.15 73.30 -48.56
CA PRO A 319 5.85 73.10 -47.11
C PRO A 319 4.59 73.87 -46.56
N GLY A 320 4.27 73.71 -45.26
CA GLY A 320 3.40 74.60 -44.44
C GLY A 320 2.05 73.95 -44.01
N THR A 321 1.46 74.10 -42.82
CA THR A 321 1.65 74.99 -41.67
C THR A 321 0.85 74.39 -40.49
N ILE A 322 1.38 74.54 -39.26
CA ILE A 322 0.81 74.54 -37.89
C ILE A 322 -0.70 74.28 -37.70
N GLN A 323 -1.11 73.43 -36.73
CA GLN A 323 -1.91 73.79 -35.52
C GLN A 323 -2.33 72.58 -34.62
N GLN A 324 -1.87 72.63 -33.36
CA GLN A 324 -2.48 72.27 -32.05
C GLN A 324 -3.17 70.91 -31.73
N ALA A 325 -2.92 70.48 -30.48
CA ALA A 325 -3.31 69.24 -29.79
C ALA A 325 -4.80 69.16 -29.37
N PRO A 326 -5.31 67.99 -28.95
CA PRO A 326 -5.28 67.68 -27.51
C PRO A 326 -5.20 66.20 -27.07
N MET A 327 -4.87 66.04 -25.78
CA MET A 327 -5.21 64.99 -24.81
C MET A 327 -4.54 63.60 -24.85
N GLU A 328 -3.81 63.34 -23.76
CA GLU A 328 -3.18 62.08 -23.36
C GLU A 328 -4.19 60.99 -22.97
N ARG A 329 -3.84 59.73 -23.29
CA ARG A 329 -4.02 58.58 -22.38
C ARG A 329 -2.74 57.74 -22.40
N PRO A 330 -2.18 57.34 -21.24
CA PRO A 330 -0.92 56.62 -21.19
C PRO A 330 -1.10 55.15 -21.60
N ARG A 331 -0.27 54.68 -22.54
CA ARG A 331 -0.10 53.25 -22.82
C ARG A 331 0.81 52.63 -21.75
N ARG A 332 0.25 51.85 -20.83
CA ARG A 332 1.01 50.90 -20.00
C ARG A 332 1.35 49.67 -20.85
N GLY A 333 2.58 49.60 -21.34
CA GLY A 333 3.19 48.39 -21.87
C GLY A 333 4.56 48.21 -21.23
N GLY A 334 4.71 47.25 -20.33
CA GLY A 334 6.03 46.95 -19.74
C GLY A 334 6.01 46.28 -18.36
N ALA A 335 5.16 45.29 -18.11
CA ALA A 335 5.19 44.52 -16.85
C ALA A 335 5.17 42.99 -17.06
N ARG A 336 5.58 42.51 -18.24
CA ARG A 336 5.55 41.07 -18.56
C ARG A 336 6.91 40.36 -18.45
N ARG A 337 8.01 41.12 -18.32
CA ARG A 337 9.37 40.54 -18.16
C ARG A 337 9.78 40.35 -16.70
N TRP A 338 9.31 41.19 -15.78
CA TRP A 338 9.66 41.09 -14.35
C TRP A 338 8.85 40.02 -13.60
N THR A 339 7.60 39.78 -14.01
CA THR A 339 6.76 38.72 -13.44
C THR A 339 7.32 37.34 -13.71
N TRP A 340 7.90 37.08 -14.88
CA TRP A 340 8.56 35.80 -15.19
C TRP A 340 9.82 35.56 -14.35
N LEU A 341 10.63 36.59 -14.09
CA LEU A 341 11.83 36.45 -13.26
C LEU A 341 11.49 36.16 -11.79
N ILE A 342 10.42 36.76 -11.26
CA ILE A 342 9.94 36.49 -9.89
C ILE A 342 9.38 35.07 -9.77
N VAL A 343 8.65 34.59 -10.78
CA VAL A 343 8.11 33.22 -10.80
C VAL A 343 9.24 32.19 -10.89
N VAL A 344 10.24 32.39 -11.76
CA VAL A 344 11.37 31.47 -11.88
C VAL A 344 12.22 31.46 -10.60
N ALA A 345 12.49 32.63 -10.00
CA ALA A 345 13.18 32.69 -8.72
C ALA A 345 12.40 32.01 -7.60
N GLY A 346 11.07 32.17 -7.57
CA GLY A 346 10.19 31.48 -6.63
C GLY A 346 10.23 29.96 -6.78
N VAL A 347 10.17 29.45 -8.01
CA VAL A 347 10.23 28.00 -8.30
C VAL A 347 11.59 27.42 -7.90
N VAL A 348 12.69 28.14 -8.12
CA VAL A 348 14.04 27.68 -7.72
C VAL A 348 14.16 27.65 -6.19
N VAL A 349 13.68 28.66 -5.48
CA VAL A 349 13.71 28.68 -4.01
C VAL A 349 12.84 27.57 -3.43
N VAL A 350 11.63 27.36 -3.96
CA VAL A 350 10.76 26.25 -3.54
C VAL A 350 11.41 24.90 -3.86
N GLY A 351 12.04 24.74 -5.02
CA GLY A 351 12.75 23.51 -5.38
C GLY A 351 13.94 23.22 -4.48
N VAL A 352 14.71 24.24 -4.07
CA VAL A 352 15.84 24.08 -3.14
C VAL A 352 15.35 23.80 -1.72
N VAL A 353 14.27 24.44 -1.27
CA VAL A 353 13.67 24.18 0.06
C VAL A 353 13.02 22.80 0.11
N ALA A 354 12.27 22.41 -0.93
CA ALA A 354 11.66 21.08 -1.04
C ALA A 354 12.72 19.99 -1.19
N GLY A 355 13.73 20.21 -2.04
CA GLY A 355 14.85 19.30 -2.20
C GLY A 355 15.66 19.14 -0.90
N GLY A 356 15.93 20.24 -0.19
CA GLY A 356 16.57 20.22 1.12
C GLY A 356 15.72 19.53 2.19
N PHE A 357 14.40 19.71 2.17
CA PHE A 357 13.47 19.07 3.09
C PHE A 357 13.35 17.56 2.85
N VAL A 358 13.28 17.13 1.59
CA VAL A 358 13.31 15.71 1.19
C VAL A 358 14.63 15.06 1.58
N LEU A 359 15.75 15.74 1.34
CA LEU A 359 17.09 15.26 1.75
C LEU A 359 17.17 15.10 3.28
N LEU A 360 16.67 16.07 4.05
CA LEU A 360 16.66 16.04 5.51
C LEU A 360 15.67 15.03 6.10
N GLN A 361 14.56 14.71 5.42
CA GLN A 361 13.60 13.70 5.89
C GLN A 361 14.08 12.27 5.60
N ASN A 362 14.67 12.01 4.44
CA ASN A 362 15.23 10.70 4.10
C ASN A 362 16.34 10.28 5.10
N VAL A 363 17.13 11.25 5.54
CA VAL A 363 18.18 11.10 6.55
C VAL A 363 17.64 10.71 7.95
N ARG A 364 16.40 11.09 8.30
CA ARG A 364 15.85 10.92 9.67
C ARG A 364 15.22 9.54 9.95
N ASN A 365 14.91 8.76 8.92
CA ASN A 365 14.18 7.50 9.06
C ASN A 365 15.03 6.22 8.90
N GLY A 366 16.29 6.35 8.49
CA GLY A 366 17.22 5.22 8.41
C GLY A 366 17.59 4.64 9.78
N TYR A 367 17.91 3.36 9.81
CA TYR A 367 18.59 2.72 10.94
C TYR A 367 19.96 2.24 10.48
N TYR A 368 20.94 2.31 11.38
CA TYR A 368 22.26 1.74 11.12
C TYR A 368 22.81 1.10 12.39
N ILE A 369 23.63 0.07 12.19
CA ILE A 369 24.34 -0.59 13.29
C ILE A 369 25.74 0.03 13.36
N GLY A 370 26.14 0.42 14.57
CA GLY A 370 27.47 0.93 14.86
C GLY A 370 28.04 0.36 16.15
N ALA A 371 29.26 0.75 16.48
CA ALA A 371 29.91 0.40 17.74
C ALA A 371 30.06 1.65 18.63
N THR A 372 29.63 1.56 19.90
CA THR A 372 30.08 2.49 20.95
C THR A 372 31.04 1.74 21.85
N GLY A 373 32.34 2.01 21.71
CA GLY A 373 33.37 1.24 22.41
C GLY A 373 33.42 -0.21 21.92
N ASP A 374 33.13 -1.16 22.80
CA ASP A 374 33.06 -2.60 22.46
C ASP A 374 31.63 -3.12 22.33
N THR A 375 30.60 -2.28 22.50
CA THR A 375 29.20 -2.73 22.41
C THR A 375 28.57 -2.31 21.09
N VAL A 376 27.83 -3.25 20.47
CA VAL A 376 27.04 -2.99 19.27
C VAL A 376 25.80 -2.20 19.65
N VAL A 377 25.57 -1.08 18.98
CA VAL A 377 24.45 -0.17 19.23
C VAL A 377 23.66 0.04 17.95
N LEU A 378 22.33 -0.01 18.06
CA LEU A 378 21.44 0.37 16.98
C LEU A 378 21.19 1.87 17.04
N TYR A 379 21.50 2.57 15.96
CA TYR A 379 21.28 4.00 15.79
C TYR A 379 20.12 4.26 14.83
N ARG A 380 19.45 5.40 15.03
CA ARG A 380 18.44 5.97 14.14
C ARG A 380 19.01 7.26 13.53
N GLY A 381 18.92 7.39 12.21
CA GLY A 381 19.52 8.47 11.43
C GLY A 381 20.49 7.92 10.37
N THR A 382 21.48 8.72 9.97
CA THR A 382 22.52 8.31 9.01
C THR A 382 23.89 8.32 9.67
N PRO A 383 24.84 7.51 9.17
CA PRO A 383 26.22 7.52 9.63
C PRO A 383 27.03 8.70 9.08
N GLN A 384 26.47 9.59 8.25
CA GLN A 384 27.21 10.70 7.65
C GLN A 384 27.24 11.91 8.59
N GLU A 385 28.44 12.40 8.91
CA GLU A 385 28.63 13.62 9.69
C GLU A 385 28.39 14.86 8.85
N VAL A 386 27.45 15.72 9.28
CA VAL A 386 27.21 17.03 8.67
C VAL A 386 27.69 18.11 9.65
N PRO A 387 28.58 19.04 9.25
CA PRO A 387 29.14 20.04 10.17
C PRO A 387 28.05 20.84 10.89
N GLY A 388 27.99 20.72 12.21
CA GLY A 388 27.07 21.49 13.08
C GLY A 388 25.69 20.88 13.34
N LEU A 389 25.40 19.67 12.85
CA LEU A 389 24.12 18.97 13.07
C LEU A 389 24.34 17.50 13.46
N ASP A 390 23.98 17.14 14.69
CA ASP A 390 23.92 15.74 15.12
C ASP A 390 22.66 15.07 14.55
N LEU A 391 22.83 14.33 13.45
CA LEU A 391 21.75 13.66 12.71
C LEU A 391 21.54 12.20 13.12
N SER A 392 22.34 11.67 14.04
CA SER A 392 22.22 10.32 14.57
C SER A 392 21.91 10.31 16.06
N ARG A 393 21.03 9.40 16.49
CA ARG A 393 20.72 9.17 17.91
C ARG A 393 20.64 7.67 18.18
N PRO A 394 21.10 7.18 19.35
CA PRO A 394 20.84 5.80 19.75
C PRO A 394 19.32 5.53 19.72
N ALA A 395 18.92 4.38 19.19
CA ALA A 395 17.51 3.98 19.21
C ALA A 395 16.98 3.93 20.66
N SER A 396 15.77 4.43 20.88
CA SER A 396 15.17 4.59 22.21
C SER A 396 14.95 3.27 22.95
N LYS A 397 14.84 2.15 22.21
CA LYS A 397 14.81 0.79 22.76
C LYS A 397 15.91 -0.03 22.09
N GLN A 398 16.95 -0.37 22.85
CA GLN A 398 18.03 -1.22 22.36
C GLN A 398 17.56 -2.68 22.36
N PRO A 399 17.84 -3.46 21.30
CA PRO A 399 17.47 -4.87 21.26
C PRO A 399 18.29 -5.71 22.26
N GLU A 400 17.68 -6.78 22.78
CA GLU A 400 18.34 -7.77 23.64
C GLU A 400 18.60 -9.07 22.86
N PRO A 401 19.68 -9.84 23.16
CA PRO A 401 20.74 -9.60 24.14
C PRO A 401 21.76 -8.55 23.66
N LYS A 402 22.49 -7.94 24.60
CA LYS A 402 23.61 -7.04 24.29
C LYS A 402 24.76 -7.82 23.66
N ILE A 403 25.19 -7.39 22.48
CA ILE A 403 26.25 -8.03 21.71
C ILE A 403 27.51 -7.17 21.81
N GLN A 404 28.64 -7.80 22.14
CA GLN A 404 29.94 -7.14 22.05
C GLN A 404 30.50 -7.27 20.63
N VAL A 405 31.19 -6.24 20.15
CA VAL A 405 31.91 -6.26 18.88
C VAL A 405 32.95 -7.37 18.91
N SER A 406 33.66 -7.54 20.03
CA SER A 406 34.62 -8.63 20.21
C SER A 406 34.01 -10.02 20.00
N ASP A 407 32.69 -10.20 20.16
CA ASP A 407 32.00 -11.48 20.04
C ASP A 407 31.59 -11.78 18.59
N LEU A 408 31.68 -10.82 17.68
CA LEU A 408 31.37 -11.01 16.26
C LEU A 408 32.55 -11.64 15.48
N PRO A 409 32.28 -12.30 14.34
CA PRO A 409 33.29 -12.65 13.33
C PRO A 409 34.09 -11.43 12.85
N GLU A 410 35.35 -11.60 12.45
CA GLU A 410 36.26 -10.48 12.09
C GLU A 410 35.74 -9.61 10.93
N ASP A 411 35.11 -10.24 9.93
CA ASP A 411 34.49 -9.56 8.80
C ASP A 411 33.31 -8.68 9.23
N ILE A 412 32.50 -9.15 10.18
CA ILE A 412 31.36 -8.40 10.73
C ILE A 412 31.84 -7.32 11.71
N GLN A 413 32.91 -7.57 12.47
CA GLN A 413 33.52 -6.57 13.35
C GLN A 413 33.93 -5.32 12.58
N GLN A 414 34.60 -5.50 11.44
CA GLN A 414 35.02 -4.37 10.60
C GLN A 414 33.81 -3.58 10.09
N ARG A 415 32.74 -4.28 9.65
CA ARG A 415 31.50 -3.65 9.18
C ARG A 415 30.76 -2.88 10.27
N VAL A 416 30.67 -3.43 11.48
CA VAL A 416 30.03 -2.76 12.62
C VAL A 416 30.85 -1.55 13.07
N ARG A 417 32.19 -1.63 13.02
CA ARG A 417 33.09 -0.50 13.31
C ARG A 417 33.02 0.59 12.24
N SER A 418 32.89 0.22 10.96
CA SER A 418 32.71 1.17 9.86
C SER A 418 31.28 1.70 9.74
N THR A 419 30.36 1.19 10.57
CA THR A 419 28.90 1.37 10.49
C THR A 419 28.30 0.87 9.17
N TYR A 420 27.08 0.32 9.23
CA TYR A 420 26.33 -0.03 8.02
C TYR A 420 24.83 0.09 8.24
N THR A 421 24.12 0.45 7.17
CA THR A 421 22.66 0.65 7.18
C THR A 421 21.92 -0.68 7.26
N VAL A 422 20.83 -0.70 8.02
CA VAL A 422 19.98 -1.87 8.25
C VAL A 422 18.51 -1.51 8.14
N ASP A 423 17.66 -2.49 7.81
CA ASP A 423 16.21 -2.30 7.59
C ASP A 423 15.42 -2.27 8.92
N GLY A 424 16.04 -1.72 9.97
CA GLY A 424 15.48 -1.56 11.30
C GLY A 424 15.75 -2.74 12.27
N PRO A 425 14.98 -2.84 13.38
CA PRO A 425 15.26 -3.79 14.46
C PRO A 425 15.16 -5.28 14.07
N LYS A 426 14.51 -5.60 12.95
CA LYS A 426 14.36 -6.98 12.46
C LYS A 426 15.71 -7.60 12.07
N ASP A 427 16.65 -6.78 11.60
CA ASP A 427 18.00 -7.22 11.23
C ASP A 427 18.89 -7.54 12.44
N TRP A 428 18.49 -7.15 13.65
CA TRP A 428 19.19 -7.56 14.88
C TRP A 428 19.21 -9.08 15.05
N LYS A 429 18.15 -9.77 14.61
CA LYS A 429 18.08 -11.24 14.65
C LYS A 429 19.15 -11.88 13.75
N LYS A 430 19.38 -11.31 12.57
CA LYS A 430 20.45 -11.75 11.66
C LYS A 430 21.82 -11.59 12.31
N LEU A 431 22.03 -10.52 13.07
CA LEU A 431 23.25 -10.32 13.85
C LEU A 431 23.40 -11.36 14.96
N THR A 432 22.34 -11.66 15.73
CA THR A 432 22.39 -12.68 16.80
C THR A 432 22.71 -14.08 16.29
N ASP A 433 22.32 -14.40 15.06
CA ASP A 433 22.56 -15.72 14.46
C ASP A 433 24.03 -15.93 14.08
N VAL A 434 24.75 -14.85 13.76
CA VAL A 434 26.18 -14.90 13.35
C VAL A 434 27.17 -14.61 14.48
N VAL A 435 26.71 -14.23 15.68
CA VAL A 435 27.59 -13.99 16.83
C VAL A 435 28.34 -15.27 17.23
N CYS A 436 29.63 -15.14 17.53
CA CYS A 436 30.41 -16.23 18.11
C CYS A 436 29.98 -16.45 19.56
N LYS A 437 29.36 -17.59 19.81
CA LYS A 437 28.80 -17.99 21.09
C LYS A 437 29.87 -18.68 21.94
N TYR A 438 29.59 -18.76 23.23
CA TYR A 438 30.46 -19.35 24.23
C TYR A 438 29.88 -20.68 24.71
N THR A 439 30.73 -21.68 24.82
CA THR A 439 30.34 -23.03 25.25
C THR A 439 31.25 -23.49 26.37
N LEU A 440 30.68 -24.12 27.40
CA LEU A 440 31.44 -24.77 28.46
C LEU A 440 31.77 -26.20 28.02
N VAL A 441 33.05 -26.54 28.10
CA VAL A 441 33.58 -27.81 27.61
C VAL A 441 34.60 -28.38 28.59
N GLN A 442 34.80 -29.68 28.53
CA GLN A 442 35.90 -30.32 29.21
C GLN A 442 37.22 -30.04 28.49
N ALA A 443 38.23 -29.58 29.22
CA ALA A 443 39.59 -29.43 28.74
C ALA A 443 40.58 -29.84 29.82
N GLY A 444 41.30 -30.96 29.62
CA GLY A 444 42.31 -31.46 30.57
C GLY A 444 41.74 -31.82 31.95
N GLY A 445 40.53 -32.41 31.98
CA GLY A 445 39.84 -32.78 33.23
C GLY A 445 39.15 -31.63 33.97
N LYS A 446 39.30 -30.39 33.51
CA LYS A 446 38.68 -29.18 34.08
C LYS A 446 37.63 -28.60 33.15
N VAL A 447 36.74 -27.76 33.69
CA VAL A 447 35.77 -27.01 32.89
C VAL A 447 36.45 -25.78 32.27
N ALA A 448 36.27 -25.57 30.97
CA ALA A 448 36.79 -24.42 30.25
C ALA A 448 35.69 -23.74 29.43
N ILE A 449 35.80 -22.42 29.28
CA ILE A 449 34.96 -21.63 28.39
C ILE A 449 35.69 -21.51 27.05
N VAL A 450 35.07 -21.99 25.98
CA VAL A 450 35.57 -21.87 24.61
C VAL A 450 34.60 -21.02 23.80
N ARG A 451 35.15 -20.04 23.08
CA ARG A 451 34.41 -19.20 22.13
C ARG A 451 34.42 -19.85 20.75
N GLY A 452 33.28 -19.83 20.06
CA GLY A 452 33.18 -20.22 18.64
C GLY A 452 33.23 -21.71 18.38
N LYS A 453 33.08 -22.57 19.40
CA LYS A 453 33.20 -24.02 19.24
C LYS A 453 32.17 -24.56 18.25
N GLY A 454 32.65 -25.18 17.17
CA GLY A 454 31.81 -25.73 16.11
C GLY A 454 31.04 -24.69 15.27
N GLN A 455 31.40 -23.41 15.34
CA GLN A 455 30.81 -22.36 14.52
C GLN A 455 31.68 -22.03 13.32
N GLN A 456 31.06 -21.93 12.14
CA GLN A 456 31.73 -21.43 10.94
C GLN A 456 32.04 -19.93 11.11
N ASN A 457 33.18 -19.48 10.61
CA ASN A 457 33.67 -18.09 10.67
C ASN A 457 33.93 -17.54 12.08
N CYS A 458 34.05 -18.41 13.08
CA CYS A 458 34.51 -18.05 14.43
C CYS A 458 35.77 -18.85 14.76
N GLN A 459 36.86 -18.16 15.12
CA GLN A 459 38.08 -18.84 15.55
C GLN A 459 37.89 -19.43 16.95
N GLU A 460 38.01 -20.75 17.07
CA GLU A 460 37.93 -21.44 18.35
C GLU A 460 39.03 -20.96 19.29
N THR A 461 38.64 -20.26 20.35
CA THR A 461 39.58 -19.68 21.31
C THR A 461 39.21 -20.10 22.72
N LYS A 462 40.17 -20.66 23.46
CA LYS A 462 40.01 -20.99 24.88
C LYS A 462 40.15 -19.71 25.70
N ILE A 463 39.08 -19.29 26.38
CA ILE A 463 39.02 -17.99 27.05
C ILE A 463 39.39 -18.10 28.53
N VAL A 464 38.85 -19.11 29.22
CA VAL A 464 39.11 -19.35 30.64
C VAL A 464 39.17 -20.86 30.88
N THR A 465 40.16 -21.32 31.65
CA THR A 465 40.15 -22.66 32.25
C THR A 465 39.85 -22.48 33.73
N SER A 466 38.72 -22.99 34.20
CA SER A 466 38.40 -22.96 35.62
C SER A 466 39.28 -23.93 36.40
N GLU A 467 39.37 -23.76 37.71
CA GLU A 467 39.99 -24.75 38.59
C GLU A 467 39.06 -25.93 38.90
N VAL A 468 37.78 -25.83 38.53
CA VAL A 468 36.75 -26.85 38.76
C VAL A 468 37.10 -28.12 37.99
N LEU A 469 37.31 -29.21 38.75
CA LEU A 469 37.46 -30.53 38.18
C LEU A 469 36.09 -31.08 37.79
N LEU A 470 36.02 -31.69 36.60
CA LEU A 470 34.79 -32.30 36.11
C LEU A 470 34.28 -33.41 37.05
N SER A 471 35.20 -34.09 37.75
CA SER A 471 34.90 -35.14 38.72
C SER A 471 34.25 -34.65 40.02
N GLU A 472 34.32 -33.35 40.31
CA GLU A 472 33.75 -32.73 41.52
C GLU A 472 32.34 -32.19 41.30
N LEU A 473 31.88 -32.15 40.04
CA LEU A 473 30.56 -31.66 39.67
C LEU A 473 29.48 -32.75 39.80
N PRO A 474 28.20 -32.35 39.99
CA PRO A 474 27.07 -33.26 39.84
C PRO A 474 27.14 -34.04 38.52
N ARG A 475 26.72 -35.32 38.52
CA ARG A 475 26.82 -36.19 37.33
C ARG A 475 26.04 -35.64 36.13
N SER A 476 24.92 -34.96 36.36
CA SER A 476 24.16 -34.26 35.32
C SER A 476 25.00 -33.20 34.61
N ASP A 477 25.60 -32.29 35.38
CA ASP A 477 26.46 -31.22 34.88
C ASP A 477 27.72 -31.74 34.19
N ALA A 478 28.36 -32.77 34.78
CA ALA A 478 29.53 -33.39 34.18
C ALA A 478 29.21 -34.01 32.81
N THR A 479 28.03 -34.62 32.68
CA THR A 479 27.56 -35.21 31.42
C THR A 479 27.28 -34.12 30.37
N GLU A 480 26.67 -33.01 30.77
CA GLU A 480 26.38 -31.88 29.86
C GLU A 480 27.67 -31.22 29.36
N ILE A 481 28.65 -30.98 30.22
CA ILE A 481 29.94 -30.38 29.85
C ILE A 481 30.74 -31.32 28.93
N THR A 482 30.64 -32.63 29.13
CA THR A 482 31.26 -33.64 28.26
C THR A 482 30.63 -33.65 26.87
N LYS A 483 29.29 -33.52 26.80
CA LYS A 483 28.56 -33.41 25.52
C LYS A 483 28.73 -32.04 24.85
N GLY A 484 29.07 -31.02 25.63
CA GLY A 484 29.08 -29.61 25.23
C GLY A 484 27.76 -28.96 25.59
N THR A 485 27.81 -27.93 26.43
CA THR A 485 26.60 -27.20 26.85
C THR A 485 25.97 -26.44 25.68
N PRO A 486 24.67 -26.08 25.75
CA PRO A 486 24.09 -25.14 24.81
C PRO A 486 24.92 -23.85 24.74
N PRO A 487 25.21 -23.34 23.54
CA PRO A 487 26.02 -22.15 23.37
C PRO A 487 25.28 -20.90 23.85
N VAL A 488 25.95 -20.05 24.63
CA VAL A 488 25.38 -18.78 25.16
C VAL A 488 26.00 -17.57 24.49
N ILE A 489 25.22 -16.50 24.33
CA ILE A 489 25.67 -15.24 23.75
C ILE A 489 26.25 -14.35 24.88
N GLY A 490 27.49 -13.90 24.71
CA GLY A 490 28.17 -13.00 25.63
C GLY A 490 29.05 -13.70 26.67
N ARG A 491 30.27 -13.18 26.84
CA ARG A 491 31.25 -13.70 27.82
C ARG A 491 30.73 -13.67 29.26
N ALA A 492 30.01 -12.62 29.66
CA ALA A 492 29.47 -12.48 31.00
C ALA A 492 28.46 -13.59 31.34
N ALA A 493 27.58 -13.94 30.39
CA ALA A 493 26.63 -15.03 30.57
C ALA A 493 27.35 -16.38 30.73
N ALA A 494 28.42 -16.62 29.96
CA ALA A 494 29.23 -17.82 30.10
C ALA A 494 29.97 -17.88 31.46
N GLN A 495 30.46 -16.74 31.95
CA GLN A 495 31.07 -16.65 33.29
C GLN A 495 30.06 -16.89 34.40
N SER A 496 28.84 -16.34 34.29
CA SER A 496 27.77 -16.62 35.24
C SER A 496 27.36 -18.10 35.23
N ALA A 497 27.33 -18.75 34.06
CA ALA A 497 27.10 -20.19 33.96
C ALA A 497 28.22 -20.99 34.65
N LEU A 498 29.48 -20.58 34.50
CA LEU A 498 30.61 -21.20 35.20
C LEU A 498 30.53 -21.00 36.73
N GLN A 499 30.19 -19.79 37.20
CA GLN A 499 29.98 -19.52 38.62
C GLN A 499 28.81 -20.33 39.21
N ALA A 500 27.76 -20.56 38.42
CA ALA A 500 26.65 -21.41 38.82
C ALA A 500 27.09 -22.89 38.97
N LEU A 501 28.04 -23.35 38.15
CA LEU A 501 28.66 -24.68 38.31
C LEU A 501 29.57 -24.74 39.53
N GLU A 502 30.37 -23.72 39.78
CA GLU A 502 31.19 -23.61 41.01
C GLU A 502 30.33 -23.68 42.26
N LYS A 503 29.24 -22.92 42.30
CA LYS A 503 28.28 -22.97 43.41
C LYS A 503 27.64 -24.34 43.59
N ARG A 504 27.35 -25.05 42.48
CA ARG A 504 26.79 -26.41 42.52
C ARG A 504 27.82 -27.46 42.97
N ARG A 505 29.09 -27.30 42.61
CA ARG A 505 30.20 -28.07 43.18
C ARG A 505 30.27 -27.86 44.69
N ASP A 506 30.24 -26.61 45.15
CA ASP A 506 30.37 -26.27 46.56
C ASP A 506 29.21 -26.86 47.39
N GLN A 507 28.00 -26.91 46.82
CA GLN A 507 26.85 -27.63 47.42
C GLN A 507 27.05 -29.15 47.52
N CYS A 508 27.91 -29.75 46.70
CA CYS A 508 28.26 -31.16 46.81
C CYS A 508 29.33 -31.42 47.87
N THR A 509 30.20 -30.44 48.17
CA THR A 509 31.25 -30.53 49.19
C THR A 509 30.75 -30.16 50.59
N ASP A 510 29.83 -29.21 50.69
CA ASP A 510 29.25 -28.79 51.96
C ASP A 510 28.21 -29.80 52.47
N ASN A 511 28.30 -30.20 53.74
CA ASN A 511 27.31 -31.06 54.41
C ASN A 511 26.02 -30.28 54.76
N ALA A 512 25.53 -29.44 53.84
CA ALA A 512 24.36 -28.60 54.02
C ALA A 512 23.06 -29.29 53.57
N ALA A 513 21.93 -28.92 54.19
CA ALA A 513 20.61 -29.35 53.75
C ALA A 513 20.30 -28.75 52.36
N GLY A 514 20.13 -29.61 51.34
CA GLY A 514 19.89 -29.17 49.94
C GLY A 514 20.88 -29.73 48.90
N LYS A 515 21.75 -30.66 49.27
CA LYS A 515 22.71 -31.33 48.37
C LYS A 515 22.01 -31.94 47.13
N PRO A 516 22.51 -31.68 45.90
CA PRO A 516 22.04 -32.37 44.70
C PRO A 516 22.12 -33.90 44.83
N LYS A 517 21.08 -34.61 44.39
CA LYS A 517 20.98 -36.08 44.54
C LYS A 517 22.03 -36.85 43.73
N ASP A 518 22.62 -36.21 42.72
CA ASP A 518 23.56 -36.75 41.77
C ASP A 518 25.00 -36.25 41.99
N CYS A 519 25.30 -35.69 43.17
CA CYS A 519 26.66 -35.36 43.56
C CYS A 519 27.57 -36.60 43.51
N PRO A 520 28.86 -36.42 43.18
CA PRO A 520 29.83 -37.51 43.20
C PRO A 520 29.92 -38.06 44.64
N SER A 521 29.92 -39.40 44.77
CA SER A 521 30.19 -40.05 46.04
C SER A 521 31.61 -39.70 46.46
N SER A 522 31.81 -39.21 47.68
CA SER A 522 33.13 -38.95 48.26
C SER A 522 33.92 -40.27 48.32
N GLY A 523 34.63 -40.60 47.25
CA GLY A 523 35.60 -41.68 47.22
C GLY A 523 36.83 -41.21 47.98
N GLY A 524 37.10 -41.83 49.13
CA GLY A 524 38.25 -41.53 49.96
C GLY A 524 39.56 -41.73 49.19
N SER A 525 40.47 -40.75 49.33
CA SER A 525 41.89 -41.03 49.23
C SER A 525 42.31 -41.67 50.55
N SER A 526 42.63 -42.96 50.50
CA SER A 526 43.78 -43.52 51.21
C SER A 526 44.88 -43.70 50.19
#